data_AF-A0A2S6AU31-F1
#
_entry.id   AF-A0A2S6AU31-F1
#
_cell.length_a   1.000
_cell.length_b   1.000
_cell.length_c   1.000
_cell.angle_alpha   90.00
_cell.angle_beta   90.00
_cell.angle_gamma   90.00
#
_symmetry.space_group_name_H-M   'P 1'
#
loop_
_entity.id
_entity.type
_entity.pdbx_description
1 polymer ?
#
loop_
_entity_poly.entity_id
_entity_poly.type
_entity_poly.pdbx_seq_one_letter_code
_entity_poly.pdbx_strand_id
1 'polypeptide(L)' 'MLGEVLVAIRGGTELYIARSTEPLDAGTTVLVVAVHPGRIVDVVEWIPLDIGPGGDTTK' A
#
# COMPACT_ATOMS: atom_id res chain seq x y z
N MET A 1 -4.97 -10.62 8.89
CA MET A 1 -5.98 -9.68 9.40
C MET A 1 -6.74 -9.06 8.24
N LEU A 2 -7.97 -8.59 8.48
CA LEU A 2 -8.81 -7.91 7.46
C LEU A 2 -8.99 -6.44 7.87
N GLY A 3 -8.97 -5.57 6.87
CA GLY A 3 -9.24 -4.14 7.03
C GLY A 3 -9.58 -3.50 5.70
N GLU A 4 -9.42 -2.18 5.61
CA GLU A 4 -9.67 -1.42 4.40
C GLU A 4 -8.47 -0.51 4.09
N VAL A 5 -8.24 -0.26 2.79
CA VAL A 5 -7.20 0.65 2.32
C VAL A 5 -7.75 1.57 1.24
N LEU A 6 -7.38 2.84 1.29
CA LEU A 6 -7.61 3.78 0.22
C LEU A 6 -6.47 3.68 -0.80
N VAL A 7 -6.80 3.32 -2.04
CA VAL A 7 -5.85 3.20 -3.14
C VAL A 7 -6.02 4.36 -4.10
N ALA A 8 -4.95 5.10 -4.36
CA ALA A 8 -4.95 6.15 -5.37
C ALA A 8 -5.05 5.55 -6.78
N ILE A 9 -6.12 5.88 -7.51
CA ILE A 9 -6.38 5.42 -8.87
C ILE A 9 -6.82 6.62 -9.71
N ARG A 10 -6.04 6.98 -10.74
CA ARG A 10 -6.40 7.98 -11.78
C ARG A 10 -7.03 9.27 -11.23
N GLY A 11 -6.34 9.94 -10.31
CA GLY A 11 -6.80 11.23 -9.76
C GLY A 11 -7.92 11.12 -8.73
N GLY A 12 -8.37 9.91 -8.39
CA GLY A 12 -9.26 9.64 -7.27
C GLY A 12 -8.65 8.63 -6.30
N THR A 13 -9.45 8.28 -5.30
CA THR A 13 -9.16 7.20 -4.35
C THR A 13 -10.32 6.24 -4.31
N GLU A 14 -10.01 4.96 -4.30
CA GLU A 14 -10.99 3.88 -4.17
C GLU A 14 -10.70 3.07 -2.90
N LEU A 15 -11.75 2.59 -2.26
CA LEU A 15 -11.65 1.73 -1.08
C LEU A 15 -11.54 0.26 -1.52
N TYR A 16 -10.58 -0.46 -0.94
CA TYR A 16 -10.35 -1.90 -1.16
C TYR A 16 -10.36 -2.63 0.18
N ILE A 17 -10.78 -3.90 0.17
CA ILE A 17 -10.57 -4.80 1.30
C ILE A 17 -9.09 -5.19 1.35
N ALA A 18 -8.45 -4.92 2.48
CA ALA A 18 -7.03 -5.18 2.70
C ALA A 18 -6.84 -6.44 3.56
N ARG A 19 -5.86 -7.27 3.17
CA ARG A 19 -5.39 -8.40 3.97
C ARG A 19 -3.92 -8.24 4.28
N SER A 20 -3.55 -8.40 5.54
CA SER A 20 -2.16 -8.39 6.00
C SER A 20 -1.86 -9.63 6.82
N THR A 21 -0.61 -10.08 6.83
CA THR A 21 -0.16 -11.16 7.73
C THR A 21 0.03 -10.63 9.14
N GLU A 22 0.60 -9.43 9.28
CA GLU A 22 0.81 -8.72 10.54
C GLU A 22 -0.28 -7.67 10.82
N PRO A 23 -0.60 -7.37 12.09
CA PRO A 23 -1.45 -6.23 12.44
C PRO A 23 -0.84 -4.92 11.95
N LEU A 24 -1.68 -4.03 11.41
CA LEU A 24 -1.28 -2.70 10.97
C LEU A 24 -2.23 -1.69 11.62
N ASP A 25 -1.69 -0.59 12.13
CA ASP A 25 -2.49 0.47 12.73
C ASP A 25 -3.23 1.27 11.66
N ALA A 26 -4.34 1.91 12.06
CA ALA A 26 -5.07 2.80 11.19
C ALA A 26 -4.19 3.99 10.78
N GLY A 27 -4.13 4.27 9.47
CA GLY A 27 -3.29 5.33 8.91
C GLY A 27 -1.86 4.90 8.52
N THR A 28 -1.46 3.65 8.79
CA THR A 28 -0.21 3.11 8.27
C THR A 28 -0.20 3.18 6.75
N THR A 29 0.88 3.73 6.19
CA THR A 29 1.10 3.68 4.73
C THR A 29 1.50 2.27 4.36
N VAL A 30 0.86 1.71 3.33
CA VAL A 30 1.02 0.31 2.94
C VAL A 30 1.42 0.16 1.48
N LEU A 31 2.09 -0.96 1.20
CA LEU A 31 2.38 -1.42 -0.16
C LEU A 31 1.40 -2.53 -0.54
N VAL A 32 0.73 -2.37 -1.68
CA VAL A 32 -0.05 -3.45 -2.30
C VAL A 32 0.90 -4.44 -2.96
N VAL A 33 0.89 -5.68 -2.50
CA VAL A 33 1.79 -6.75 -3.00
C VAL A 33 1.07 -7.79 -3.85
N ALA A 34 -0.26 -7.88 -3.75
CA ALA A 34 -1.08 -8.71 -4.62
C ALA A 34 -2.49 -8.14 -4.79
N VAL A 35 -3.10 -8.38 -5.96
CA VAL A 35 -4.48 -7.98 -6.28
C VAL A 35 -5.31 -9.23 -6.57
N HIS A 36 -6.52 -9.27 -6.02
CA HIS A 36 -7.46 -10.37 -6.16
C HIS A 36 -8.79 -9.87 -6.74
N PRO A 37 -9.60 -10.75 -7.35
CA PRO A 37 -10.95 -10.41 -7.75
C PRO A 37 -11.79 -9.84 -6.59
N GLY A 38 -12.73 -8.95 -6.89
CA GLY A 38 -13.65 -8.42 -5.89
C GLY A 38 -13.13 -7.28 -5.02
N ARG A 39 -12.15 -6.49 -5.52
CA ARG A 39 -11.56 -5.34 -4.80
C ARG A 39 -10.86 -5.75 -3.50
N ILE A 40 -10.14 -6.86 -3.54
CA ILE A 40 -9.34 -7.36 -2.42
C ILE A 40 -7.86 -7.24 -2.78
N VAL A 41 -7.07 -6.76 -1.82
CA VAL A 41 -5.61 -6.63 -1.96
C VAL A 41 -4.91 -7.25 -0.76
N ASP A 42 -3.74 -7.83 -1.00
CA ASP A 42 -2.80 -8.15 0.08
C ASP A 42 -1.83 -6.97 0.23
N VAL A 43 -1.59 -6.57 1.48
CA VAL A 43 -0.78 -5.41 1.83
C VAL A 43 0.24 -5.74 2.92
N VAL A 44 1.35 -5.02 2.87
CA VAL A 44 2.38 -4.98 3.91
C VAL A 44 2.67 -3.53 4.29
N GLU A 45 3.27 -3.29 5.45
CA GLU A 45 3.76 -1.96 5.81
C GLU A 45 4.72 -1.45 4.74
N TRP A 46 4.51 -0.22 4.28
CA TRP A 46 5.46 0.43 3.39
C TRP A 46 6.58 1.04 4.21
N ILE A 47 7.80 0.53 4.01
CA ILE A 47 9.02 1.08 4.59
C ILE A 47 9.68 1.92 3.49
N PRO A 48 9.77 3.26 3.63
CA PRO A 48 10.47 4.09 2.67
C PRO A 48 11.92 3.64 2.53
N LEU A 49 12.34 3.41 1.29
CA LEU A 49 13.76 3.23 0.99
C LEU A 49 14.42 4.61 1.13
N ASP A 50 15.32 4.75 2.12
CA ASP A 50 16.26 5.87 2.12
C ASP A 50 17.25 5.64 0.99
N ILE A 51 17.06 6.38 -0.10
CA ILE A 51 18.02 6.41 -1.20
C ILE A 51 19.12 7.34 -0.71
N GLY A 52 20.18 6.76 -0.14
CA GLY A 52 21.36 7.52 0.31
C GLY A 52 21.92 8.46 -0.77
N PRO A 53 22.98 9.24 -0.47
CA PRO A 53 23.45 10.29 -1.36
C PRO A 53 23.74 9.75 -2.78
N GLY A 54 22.89 10.11 -3.76
CA GLY A 54 22.94 9.61 -5.14
C GLY A 54 21.61 9.09 -5.70
N GLY A 55 20.55 9.02 -4.90
CA GLY A 55 19.22 8.57 -5.31
C GLY A 55 18.37 9.56 -6.10
N ASP A 56 18.97 10.37 -6.97
CA ASP A 56 18.20 11.28 -7.81
C ASP A 56 17.59 10.49 -8.98
N THR A 57 16.31 10.13 -8.88
CA THR A 57 15.59 9.40 -9.94
C THR A 57 15.01 10.31 -11.01
N THR A 58 15.47 11.55 -11.09
CA THR A 58 15.11 12.46 -12.17
C THR A 58 15.68 11.93 -13.49
N LYS A 59 14.79 11.42 -14.34
CA LYS A 59 15.06 11.16 -15.76
C LYS A 59 14.01 11.86 -16.59
#